data_AF-A0A9Q5NDK8-F1
#
_entry.id   AF-A0A9Q5NDK8-F1
#
_cell.length_a   1.000
_cell.length_b   1.000
_cell.length_c   1.000
_cell.angle_alpha   90.00
_cell.angle_beta   90.00
_cell.angle_gamma   90.00
#
_symmetry.space_group_name_H-M   'P 1'
#
loop_
_entity.id
_entity.type
_entity.pdbx_description
1 polymer ?
#
loop_
_entity_poly.entity_id
_entity_poly.type
_entity_poly.pdbx_seq_one_letter_code
_entity_poly.pdbx_strand_id
1 'polypeptide(L)'
;MTLWVDRYRPHTLDDLHYHHGLSARLRSLAASGDFPHMLFYGPSGAGKKTRIACTLRQLFGSGVEKLKIDQRVFLTPSKRKLDVNVVQSNFHIELTPRQATTMSGSMTGWSSKKS
;
A
#
# COMPACT_ATOMS: atom_id res chain seq x y z
N MET A 1 -8.28 18.95 10.37
CA MET A 1 -8.16 18.14 11.60
C MET A 1 -7.69 16.75 11.21
N THR A 2 -6.61 16.24 11.81
CA THR A 2 -6.10 14.88 11.53
C THR A 2 -6.86 13.85 12.36
N LEU A 3 -7.25 12.73 11.76
CA LEU A 3 -7.84 11.61 12.48
C LEU A 3 -6.85 11.07 13.52
N TRP A 4 -7.34 10.68 14.69
CA TRP A 4 -6.48 10.10 15.75
C TRP A 4 -5.76 8.84 15.27
N VAL A 5 -6.42 8.08 14.39
CA VAL A 5 -5.85 6.89 13.75
C VAL A 5 -4.56 7.20 12.98
N ASP A 6 -4.49 8.34 12.30
CA ASP A 6 -3.29 8.75 11.58
C ASP A 6 -2.22 9.31 12.53
N ARG A 7 -2.65 10.02 13.59
CA ARG A 7 -1.74 10.59 14.59
C ARG A 7 -0.98 9.52 15.38
N TYR A 8 -1.65 8.42 15.74
CA TYR A 8 -1.06 7.34 16.55
C TYR A 8 -0.57 6.16 15.70
N ARG A 9 -0.45 6.34 14.39
CA ARG A 9 0.07 5.29 13.52
C ARG A 9 1.56 5.06 13.84
N PRO A 10 1.99 3.83 14.18
CA PRO A 10 3.39 3.57 14.42
C PRO A 10 4.19 3.78 13.14
N HIS A 11 5.36 4.41 13.30
CA HIS A 11 6.27 4.73 12.19
C HIS A 11 7.46 3.77 12.15
N THR A 12 7.90 3.25 13.30
CA THR A 12 9.02 2.31 13.38
C THR A 12 8.56 0.88 13.68
N LEU A 13 9.43 -0.09 13.43
CA LEU A 13 9.15 -1.48 13.77
C LEU A 13 9.06 -1.72 15.29
N ASP A 14 9.70 -0.85 16.09
CA ASP A 14 9.68 -0.88 17.55
C ASP A 14 8.36 -0.37 18.13
N ASP A 15 7.71 0.59 17.47
CA ASP A 15 6.41 1.14 17.88
C ASP A 15 5.25 0.15 17.65
N LEU A 16 5.49 -1.00 17.02
CA LEU A 16 4.47 -2.03 16.79
C LEU A 16 4.17 -2.80 18.08
N HIS A 17 3.01 -2.52 18.69
CA HIS A 17 2.59 -3.13 19.95
C HIS A 17 2.25 -4.64 19.88
N TYR A 18 2.15 -5.25 18.69
CA TYR A 18 1.69 -6.63 18.53
C TYR A 18 2.62 -7.45 17.64
N HIS A 19 2.65 -8.77 17.85
CA HIS A 19 3.53 -9.74 17.18
C HIS A 19 5.01 -9.32 17.15
N HIS A 20 5.62 -9.15 18.33
CA HIS A 20 7.03 -8.76 18.46
C HIS A 20 8.00 -9.70 17.73
N GLY A 21 7.73 -11.02 17.72
CA GLY A 21 8.54 -11.99 16.97
C GLY A 21 8.53 -11.73 15.45
N LEU A 22 7.40 -11.26 14.89
CA LEU A 22 7.32 -10.87 13.48
C LEU A 22 8.11 -9.59 13.23
N SER A 23 8.00 -8.60 14.13
CA SER A 23 8.77 -7.35 14.03
C SER A 23 10.28 -7.61 14.11
N ALA A 24 10.72 -8.52 14.97
CA ALA A 24 12.12 -8.93 15.08
C ALA A 24 12.63 -9.61 13.79
N ARG A 25 11.82 -10.49 13.18
CA ARG A 25 12.16 -11.12 11.89
C ARG A 25 12.26 -10.10 10.76
N LEU A 26 11.31 -9.16 10.68
CA LEU A 26 11.34 -8.08 9.68
C LEU A 26 12.57 -7.19 9.87
N ARG A 27 12.97 -6.90 11.12
CA ARG A 27 14.20 -6.15 11.41
C ARG A 27 15.44 -6.91 10.96
N SER A 28 15.51 -8.21 11.26
CA SER A 28 16.63 -9.06 10.82
C SER A 28 16.73 -9.13 9.30
N LEU A 29 15.59 -9.21 8.60
CA LEU A 29 15.54 -9.21 7.13
C LEU A 29 15.93 -7.85 6.54
N ALA A 30 15.53 -6.75 7.18
CA ALA A 30 15.95 -5.43 6.74
C ALA A 30 17.46 -5.19 6.93
N ALA A 31 18.09 -5.88 7.89
CA ALA A 31 19.52 -5.81 8.15
C ALA A 31 20.36 -6.74 7.25
N SER A 32 19.77 -7.80 6.69
CA SER A 32 20.52 -8.83 5.93
C SER A 32 20.96 -8.38 4.53
N GLY A 33 20.66 -7.14 4.11
CA GLY A 33 21.03 -6.57 2.80
C GLY A 33 20.24 -7.16 1.62
N ASP A 34 19.87 -8.44 1.71
CA ASP A 34 19.04 -9.15 0.75
C ASP A 34 17.59 -9.23 1.25
N PHE A 35 16.67 -8.57 0.54
CA PHE A 35 15.27 -8.45 0.94
C PHE A 35 14.36 -9.22 -0.04
N PRO A 36 13.76 -10.35 0.37
CA PRO A 36 12.97 -11.19 -0.52
C PRO A 36 11.61 -10.54 -0.84
N HIS A 37 10.95 -11.05 -1.89
CA HIS A 37 9.55 -10.70 -2.16
C HIS A 37 8.66 -11.20 -1.03
N MET A 38 7.84 -10.31 -0.47
CA MET A 38 6.98 -10.61 0.68
C MET A 38 5.50 -10.48 0.31
N LEU A 39 4.70 -11.43 0.81
CA LEU A 39 3.25 -11.38 0.75
C LEU A 39 2.68 -11.12 2.15
N PHE A 40 2.07 -9.95 2.34
CA PHE A 40 1.38 -9.60 3.59
C PHE A 40 -0.11 -9.93 3.47
N TYR A 41 -0.59 -10.90 4.26
CA TYR A 41 -2.00 -11.30 4.30
C TYR A 41 -2.56 -11.27 5.73
N GLY A 42 -3.89 -11.28 5.86
CA GLY A 42 -4.58 -11.22 7.16
C GLY A 42 -5.87 -10.37 7.11
N PRO A 43 -6.62 -10.26 8.23
CA PRO A 43 -7.88 -9.51 8.28
C PRO A 43 -7.68 -8.01 8.07
N SER A 44 -8.74 -7.31 7.64
CA SER A 44 -8.72 -5.84 7.56
C SER A 44 -8.47 -5.25 8.95
N GLY A 45 -7.69 -4.17 9.03
CA GLY A 45 -7.34 -3.56 10.33
C GLY A 45 -6.17 -4.22 11.08
N ALA A 46 -5.62 -5.36 10.65
CA ALA A 46 -4.44 -5.98 11.27
C ALA A 46 -3.10 -5.21 11.07
N GLY A 47 -3.16 -3.97 10.57
CA GLY A 47 -2.01 -3.10 10.35
C GLY A 47 -0.99 -3.58 9.31
N LYS A 48 -1.41 -4.41 8.35
CA LYS A 48 -0.55 -4.89 7.24
C LYS A 48 0.17 -3.74 6.51
N LYS A 49 -0.59 -2.72 6.08
CA LYS A 49 -0.03 -1.53 5.42
C LYS A 49 0.96 -0.78 6.32
N THR A 50 0.65 -0.70 7.61
CA THR A 50 1.52 -0.04 8.60
C THR A 50 2.83 -0.79 8.78
N ARG A 51 2.82 -2.14 8.82
CA ARG A 51 4.05 -2.96 8.87
C ARG A 51 4.91 -2.80 7.62
N ILE A 52 4.29 -2.76 6.44
CA ILE A 52 5.00 -2.51 5.19
C ILE A 52 5.71 -1.15 5.25
N ALA A 53 5.00 -0.10 5.66
CA ALA A 53 5.57 1.24 5.80
C ALA A 53 6.73 1.30 6.81
N CYS A 54 6.58 0.67 7.98
CA CYS A 54 7.64 0.60 8.99
C CYS A 54 8.87 -0.17 8.46
N THR A 55 8.66 -1.24 7.70
CA THR A 55 9.75 -2.04 7.10
C THR A 55 10.49 -1.25 6.01
N LEU A 56 9.75 -0.54 5.15
CA LEU A 56 10.34 0.34 4.14
C LEU A 56 11.14 1.47 4.81
N ARG A 57 10.62 2.06 5.89
CA ARG A 57 11.35 3.07 6.68
C ARG A 57 12.63 2.50 7.30
N GLN A 58 12.61 1.24 7.74
CA GLN A 58 13.82 0.58 8.25
C GLN A 58 14.87 0.37 7.14
N LEU A 59 14.44 0.10 5.90
CA LEU A 59 15.33 -0.14 4.74
C LEU A 59 15.91 1.15 4.15
N PHE A 60 15.08 2.17 3.94
CA PHE A 60 15.44 3.37 3.18
C PHE A 60 15.36 4.68 3.99
N GLY A 61 15.01 4.60 5.27
CA GLY A 61 14.88 5.74 6.17
C GLY A 61 13.57 6.53 5.99
N SER A 62 13.55 7.76 6.52
CA SER A 62 12.36 8.62 6.55
C SER A 62 11.92 9.15 5.18
N GLY A 63 12.77 9.07 4.16
CA GLY A 63 12.42 9.55 2.81
C GLY A 63 11.33 8.73 2.11
N VAL A 64 11.02 7.54 2.62
CA VAL A 64 9.90 6.69 2.18
C VAL A 64 8.55 7.39 2.35
N GLU A 65 8.38 8.20 3.39
CA GLU A 65 7.09 8.82 3.73
C GLU A 65 6.73 9.98 2.79
N LYS A 66 7.70 10.47 1.99
CA LYS A 66 7.46 11.53 1.00
C LYS A 66 6.83 10.93 -0.26
N LEU A 67 5.50 10.89 -0.27
CA LEU A 67 4.70 10.36 -1.37
C LEU A 67 4.27 11.46 -2.34
N LYS A 68 4.32 11.14 -3.63
CA LYS A 68 3.78 11.93 -4.75
C LYS A 68 2.76 11.07 -5.49
N ILE A 69 1.69 11.69 -5.93
CA ILE A 69 0.67 11.03 -6.76
C ILE A 69 0.96 11.38 -8.21
N ASP A 70 1.11 10.37 -9.05
CA ASP A 70 1.33 10.47 -10.49
C ASP A 70 0.22 9.70 -11.22
N GLN A 71 -0.21 10.22 -12.36
CA GLN A 71 -1.24 9.57 -13.18
C GLN A 71 -0.59 9.03 -14.43
N ARG A 72 -0.57 7.70 -14.56
CA ARG A 72 0.02 7.02 -15.71
C ARG A 72 -1.04 6.41 -16.58
N VAL A 73 -0.96 6.71 -17.88
CA VAL A 73 -1.83 6.16 -18.91
C VAL A 73 -1.13 4.97 -19.53
N PHE A 74 -1.72 3.79 -19.36
CA PHE A 74 -1.26 2.56 -20.01
C PHE A 74 -2.13 2.23 -21.21
N LEU A 75 -1.50 1.81 -22.31
CA LEU A 75 -2.19 1.30 -23.48
C LEU A 75 -2.24 -0.22 -23.39
N THR A 76 -3.44 -0.78 -23.24
CA THR A 76 -3.64 -2.23 -23.25
C THR A 76 -3.45 -2.77 -24.67
N PRO A 77 -3.01 -4.03 -24.86
CA PRO A 77 -2.99 -4.68 -26.18
C PRO A 77 -4.33 -4.62 -26.93
N SER A 78 -5.45 -4.49 -26.21
CA SER A 78 -6.80 -4.28 -26.74
C SER A 78 -7.11 -2.83 -27.14
N LYS A 79 -6.11 -1.95 -27.27
CA LYS A 79 -6.24 -0.50 -27.58
C LYS A 79 -7.11 0.31 -26.60
N ARG A 80 -7.31 -0.19 -25.38
CA ARG A 80 -7.98 0.55 -24.30
C ARG A 80 -6.95 1.37 -23.52
N LYS A 81 -7.30 2.61 -23.17
CA LYS A 81 -6.52 3.45 -22.26
C LYS A 81 -6.89 3.08 -20.82
N LEU A 82 -5.89 2.76 -20.01
CA LEU A 82 -6.03 2.50 -18.58
C LEU A 82 -5.32 3.61 -17.82
N ASP A 83 -6.10 4.41 -17.11
CA ASP A 83 -5.57 5.46 -16.26
C ASP A 83 -5.35 4.89 -14.85
N VAL A 84 -4.08 4.85 -14.43
CA VAL A 84 -3.69 4.30 -13.14
C VAL A 84 -3.11 5.40 -12.28
N ASN A 85 -3.70 5.59 -11.11
CA ASN A 85 -3.13 6.42 -10.05
C ASN A 85 -1.98 5.64 -9.40
N VAL A 86 -0.78 6.21 -9.48
CA VAL A 86 0.44 5.67 -8.92
C VAL A 86 0.85 6.54 -7.75
N VAL A 87 0.98 5.95 -6.56
CA VAL A 87 1.53 6.66 -5.39
C VAL A 87 2.99 6.25 -5.26
N GLN A 88 3.90 7.19 -5.43
CA GLN A 88 5.34 6.91 -5.48
C GLN A 88 6.13 7.78 -4.50
N SER A 89 7.15 7.19 -3.90
CA SER A 89 8.23 7.87 -3.18
C SER A 89 9.51 7.76 -4.01
N ASN A 90 10.58 8.40 -3.55
CA ASN A 90 11.92 8.22 -4.10
C ASN A 90 12.43 6.76 -4.02
N PHE A 91 11.81 5.91 -3.19
CA PHE A 91 12.30 4.54 -2.91
C PHE A 91 11.30 3.42 -3.22
N HIS A 92 10.01 3.73 -3.40
CA HIS A 92 9.00 2.69 -3.66
C HIS A 92 7.81 3.23 -4.43
N ILE A 93 7.05 2.31 -5.06
CA ILE A 93 5.84 2.60 -5.80
C ILE A 93 4.71 1.73 -5.25
N GLU A 94 3.63 2.36 -4.79
CA GLU A 94 2.38 1.71 -4.42
C GLU A 94 1.41 1.79 -5.61
N LEU A 95 0.98 0.62 -6.09
CA LEU A 95 -0.01 0.46 -7.14
C LEU A 95 -1.24 -0.24 -6.56
N THR A 96 -2.43 0.30 -6.84
CA THR A 96 -3.70 -0.35 -6.51
C THR A 96 -4.44 -0.71 -7.81
N PRO A 97 -4.28 -1.94 -8.32
CA PRO A 97 -4.84 -2.35 -9.62
C PRO A 97 -6.36 -2.19 -9.71
N ARG A 98 -7.07 -2.24 -8.58
CA ARG A 98 -8.52 -2.09 -8.51
C ARG A 98 -9.03 -0.72 -8.99
N GLN A 99 -8.21 0.34 -8.91
CA GLN A 99 -8.61 1.68 -9.36
C GLN A 99 -8.40 1.90 -10.86
N ALA A 100 -7.74 0.99 -11.57
CA ALA A 100 -7.39 1.13 -12.99
C ALA A 100 -8.60 1.09 -13.95
N THR A 101 -9.83 0.95 -13.45
CA THR A 101 -11.01 0.60 -14.26
C THR A 101 -12.16 1.60 -14.23
N THR A 102 -12.04 2.77 -13.59
CA THR A 102 -13.22 3.65 -13.35
C THR A 102 -13.44 4.76 -14.39
N MET A 103 -12.70 4.79 -15.50
CA MET A 103 -13.06 5.63 -16.66
C MET A 103 -13.77 4.84 -17.77
N SER A 104 -14.80 4.08 -17.40
CA SER A 104 -15.90 3.76 -18.33
C SER A 104 -17.21 3.60 -17.56
N GLY A 105 -17.97 4.69 -17.47
CA GLY A 105 -19.39 4.67 -17.12
C GLY A 105 -19.70 4.64 -15.63
N SER A 106 -20.05 5.81 -15.10
CA SER A 106 -21.12 5.90 -14.10
C SER A 106 -22.36 5.18 -14.66
N MET A 107 -22.61 3.95 -14.24
CA MET A 107 -23.94 3.34 -14.37
C MET A 107 -24.39 2.86 -13.00
N THR A 108 -25.15 3.77 -12.40
CA THR A 108 -26.18 3.55 -11.38
C THR A 108 -26.94 2.23 -11.54
N GLY A 109 -27.25 1.58 -10.42
CA GLY A 109 -28.43 0.74 -10.29
C GLY A 109 -28.18 -0.77 -10.25
N TRP A 110 -27.83 -1.30 -9.08
CA TRP A 110 -28.11 -2.71 -8.77
C TRP A 110 -29.55 -2.79 -8.27
N SER A 111 -30.50 -3.03 -9.17
CA SER A 111 -31.89 -3.39 -8.80
C SER A 111 -32.11 -4.86 -9.11
N SER A 112 -32.28 -5.65 -8.06
CA SER A 112 -32.67 -7.05 -8.14
C SER A 112 -34.16 -7.12 -8.48
N LYS A 113 -34.50 -7.54 -9.70
CA LYS A 113 -35.80 -8.16 -9.96
C LYS A 113 -35.66 -9.66 -9.72
N LYS A 114 -36.21 -10.12 -8.60
CA LYS A 114 -36.65 -11.52 -8.46
C LYS A 114 -37.92 -11.70 -9.28
N SER A 115 -38.00 -12.88 -9.90
CA SER A 115 -39.17 -13.46 -10.53
C SER A 115 -40.37 -13.53 -9.59
#